data_AF-A0A257Q933-F1
#
_entry.id   AF-A0A257Q933-F1
#
_cell.length_a   1.000
_cell.length_b   1.000
_cell.length_c   1.000
_cell.angle_alpha   90.00
_cell.angle_beta   90.00
_cell.angle_gamma   90.00
#
_symmetry.space_group_name_H-M   'P 1'
#
loop_
_entity.id
_entity.type
_entity.pdbx_description
1 polymer ?
#
loop_
_entity_poly.entity_id
_entity_poly.type
_entity_poly.pdbx_seq_one_letter_code
_entity_poly.pdbx_strand_id
1 'polypeptide(L)' 'MIEFQHVFKSYGRGRNILADLNFRVEPGEFVFVSGPSGAGKSTLLKLIGGLEP' A
#
# COMPACT_ATOMS: atom_id res chain seq x y z
N MET A 1 7.39 -3.34 -12.89
CA MET A 1 7.43 -4.13 -11.64
C MET A 1 7.15 -3.18 -10.50
N ILE A 2 6.22 -3.54 -9.63
CA ILE A 2 5.93 -2.82 -8.37
C ILE A 2 6.39 -3.73 -7.24
N GLU A 3 7.15 -3.20 -6.29
CA GLU A 3 7.63 -3.98 -5.15
C GLU A 3 7.57 -3.13 -3.88
N PHE A 4 6.97 -3.70 -2.83
CA PHE A 4 6.93 -3.16 -1.49
C PHE A 4 7.69 -4.12 -0.59
N GLN A 5 8.66 -3.60 0.15
CA GLN A 5 9.47 -4.34 1.12
C GLN A 5 9.41 -3.61 2.46
N HIS A 6 8.86 -4.29 3.48
CA HIS A 6 8.69 -3.75 4.83
C HIS A 6 8.09 -2.35 4.87
N VAL A 7 7.05 -2.10 4.07
CA VAL A 7 6.47 -0.75 3.96
C VAL A 7 5.54 -0.46 5.14
N PHE A 8 5.79 0.66 5.79
CA PHE A 8 4.96 1.24 6.85
C PHE A 8 4.42 2.58 6.41
N LYS A 9 3.15 2.87 6.74
CA LYS A 9 2.54 4.18 6.51
C LYS A 9 1.58 4.54 7.63
N SER A 10 1.76 5.74 8.17
CA SER A 10 0.85 6.39 9.12
C SER A 10 0.59 7.83 8.68
N TYR A 11 -0.53 8.39 9.12
CA TYR A 11 -0.75 9.83 9.08
C TYR A 11 -0.66 10.38 10.51
N GLY A 12 0.31 11.25 10.75
CA GLY A 12 0.57 11.84 12.06
C GLY A 12 1.08 10.83 13.10
N ARG A 13 0.73 11.04 14.38
CA ARG A 13 1.11 10.16 15.50
C ARG A 13 0.16 8.96 15.70
N GLY A 14 -0.68 8.68 14.70
CA GLY A 14 -1.67 7.61 14.76
C GLY A 14 -1.06 6.23 14.53
N ARG A 15 -1.92 5.21 14.66
CA ARG A 15 -1.60 3.83 14.27
C ARG A 15 -1.19 3.76 12.79
N ASN A 16 -0.30 2.83 12.47
CA ASN A 16 0.03 2.46 11.10
C ASN A 16 -1.22 1.98 10.34
N ILE A 17 -1.50 2.64 9.22
CA ILE A 17 -2.54 2.25 8.25
C ILE A 17 -2.03 1.08 7.41
N LEU A 18 -0.77 1.14 7.00
CA LEU A 18 -0.03 0.01 6.43
C LEU A 18 1.08 -0.36 7.41
N ALA A 19 1.16 -1.63 7.79
CA ALA A 19 2.15 -2.12 8.74
C ALA A 19 2.84 -3.35 8.15
N ASP A 20 4.15 -3.24 7.94
CA ASP A 20 5.01 -4.30 7.38
C ASP A 20 4.45 -4.92 6.10
N LEU A 21 4.03 -4.06 5.15
CA LEU A 21 3.44 -4.52 3.91
C LEU A 21 4.54 -4.99 2.95
N ASN A 22 4.43 -6.25 2.53
CA ASN A 22 5.37 -6.92 1.63
C ASN A 22 4.60 -7.55 0.47
N PHE A 23 4.84 -7.08 -0.76
CA PHE A 23 4.29 -7.70 -1.97
C PHE A 23 5.07 -7.29 -3.21
N ARG A 24 4.90 -8.06 -4.27
CA ARG A 24 5.49 -7.79 -5.58
C ARG A 24 4.42 -8.00 -6.66
N VAL A 25 4.41 -7.13 -7.66
CA VAL A 25 3.56 -7.22 -8.85
C VAL A 25 4.44 -7.15 -10.09
N GLU A 26 4.38 -8.19 -10.91
CA GLU A 26 5.14 -8.32 -12.14
C GLU A 26 4.50 -7.57 -13.30
N PRO A 27 5.29 -7.19 -14.33
CA PRO A 27 4.73 -6.66 -15.56
C PRO A 27 3.69 -7.62 -16.18
N GLY A 28 2.49 -7.11 -16.46
CA GLY A 28 1.40 -7.88 -17.05
C GLY A 28 0.45 -8.54 -16.05
N GLU A 29 0.74 -8.50 -14.75
CA GLU A 29 -0.19 -9.00 -13.73
C GLU A 29 -1.39 -8.07 -13.53
N PHE A 30 -2.56 -8.67 -13.32
CA PHE A 30 -3.77 -7.97 -12.91
C PHE A 30 -4.10 -8.35 -11.46
N VAL A 31 -4.02 -7.37 -10.55
CA VAL A 31 -4.19 -7.60 -9.11
C VAL A 31 -5.38 -6.81 -8.59
N PHE A 32 -6.22 -7.48 -7.79
CA PHE A 32 -7.35 -6.85 -7.12
C PHE A 32 -7.04 -6.57 -5.64
N VAL A 33 -7.17 -5.30 -5.22
CA VAL A 33 -6.97 -4.89 -3.82
C VAL A 33 -8.33 -4.79 -3.13
N SER A 34 -8.57 -5.67 -2.15
CA SER A 34 -9.85 -5.77 -1.43
C SER A 34 -9.70 -5.62 0.08
N GLY A 35 -10.81 -5.41 0.78
CA GLY A 35 -10.85 -5.27 2.23
C GLY A 35 -11.85 -4.21 2.71
N PRO A 36 -12.16 -4.15 4.01
CA PRO A 36 -13.15 -3.22 4.56
C PRO A 36 -12.74 -1.75 4.40
N SER A 37 -13.69 -0.84 4.59
CA SER A 37 -13.38 0.60 4.65
C SER A 37 -12.35 0.87 5.76
N GLY A 38 -11.39 1.77 5.50
CA GLY A 38 -10.31 2.08 6.43
C GLY A 38 -9.11 1.12 6.43
N ALA A 39 -9.15 0.00 5.68
CA ALA A 39 -8.05 -0.97 5.61
C ALA A 39 -6.76 -0.47 4.89
N GLY A 40 -6.71 0.79 4.45
CA GLY A 40 -5.51 1.35 3.81
C GLY A 40 -5.41 1.19 2.29
N LYS A 41 -6.45 0.69 1.60
CA LYS A 41 -6.45 0.47 0.13
C LYS A 41 -6.10 1.74 -0.67
N SER A 42 -6.75 2.87 -0.37
CA SER A 42 -6.45 4.13 -1.06
C SER A 42 -5.04 4.63 -0.75
N THR A 43 -4.56 4.45 0.49
CA THR A 43 -3.18 4.77 0.88
C THR A 43 -2.18 3.94 0.08
N LEU A 44 -2.42 2.63 -0.07
CA LEU A 44 -1.61 1.75 -0.90
C LEU A 44 -1.54 2.24 -2.36
N LEU A 45 -2.69 2.53 -2.98
CA LEU A 45 -2.74 2.99 -4.37
C LEU A 45 -2.04 4.33 -4.56
N LYS A 46 -2.12 5.24 -3.58
CA LYS A 46 -1.39 6.51 -3.63
C LYS A 46 0.12 6.32 -3.54
N LEU A 47 0.60 5.39 -2.71
CA LEU A 47 2.03 5.07 -2.65
C LEU A 47 2.52 4.47 -3.97
N ILE A 48 1.76 3.53 -4.56
CA ILE A 48 2.06 2.98 -5.90
C ILE A 48 2.13 4.08 -6.96
N GLY A 49 1.21 5.05 -6.90
CA GLY A 49 1.16 6.18 -7.82
C GLY A 49 2.17 7.30 -7.53
N GLY A 50 3.01 7.17 -6.49
CA GLY A 50 3.93 8.23 -6.08
C GLY A 50 3.25 9.53 -5.60
N LEU A 51 1.98 9.45 -5.18
CA LEU A 51 1.17 10.59 -4.74
C LEU A 51 1.38 10.93 -3.27
N GLU A 52 2.08 10.07 -2.54
CA GLU A 52 2.46 10.30 -1.14
C GLU A 52 3.91 9.85 -0.91
N PRO A 53 4.64 10.51 0.01
CA PRO A 53 5.98 10.12 0.41
C PRO A 53 6.00 8.88 1.29
#